data_AF-A0A527YVY2-F1
#
_entry.id   AF-A0A527YVY2-F1
#
_cell.length_a   1.000
_cell.length_b   1.000
_cell.length_c   1.000
_cell.angle_alpha   90.00
_cell.angle_beta   90.00
_cell.angle_gamma   90.00
#
_symmetry.space_group_name_H-M   'P 1'
#
loop_
_entity.id
_entity.type
_entity.pdbx_description
1 polymer ?
#
loop_
_entity_poly.entity_id
_entity_poly.type
_entity_poly.pdbx_seq_one_letter_code
_entity_poly.pdbx_strand_id
1 'polypeptide(L)'
;MTLELSAGDQSMLDGEQGPAAAAAMKILVAFSNAVGARKLLDIAGAHIDGCLYHGQASLDFVERLVEGGGRVRVPTTLNVGSFDLIHPG
;
A
#
# COMPACT_ATOMS: atom_id res chain seq x y z
N MET A 1 -6.45 5.84 -22.22
CA MET A 1 -7.68 5.48 -21.46
C MET A 1 -7.51 6.06 -20.07
N THR A 2 -8.53 6.73 -19.53
CA THR A 2 -8.46 7.37 -18.21
C THR A 2 -8.96 6.38 -17.16
N LEU A 3 -8.25 6.27 -16.04
CA LEU A 3 -8.67 5.49 -14.87
C LEU A 3 -9.94 6.11 -14.26
N GLU A 4 -10.99 5.31 -14.11
CA GLU A 4 -12.21 5.70 -13.40
C GLU A 4 -12.06 5.39 -11.91
N LEU A 5 -12.24 6.41 -11.07
CA LEU A 5 -12.18 6.31 -9.62
C LEU A 5 -13.58 6.41 -9.02
N SER A 6 -13.87 5.60 -8.01
CA SER A 6 -15.08 5.79 -7.20
C SER A 6 -15.00 7.08 -6.39
N ALA A 7 -16.12 7.55 -5.85
CA ALA A 7 -16.10 8.69 -4.93
C ALA A 7 -15.19 8.46 -3.70
N GLY A 8 -15.14 7.22 -3.21
CA GLY A 8 -14.24 6.84 -2.11
C GLY A 8 -12.76 6.88 -2.50
N ASP A 9 -12.44 6.42 -3.71
CA ASP A 9 -11.08 6.47 -4.26
C ASP A 9 -10.60 7.89 -4.49
N GLN A 10 -11.49 8.74 -5.01
CA GLN A 10 -11.21 10.16 -5.23
C GLN A 10 -10.99 10.89 -3.90
N SER A 11 -11.85 10.65 -2.91
CA SER A 11 -11.70 11.18 -1.54
C SER A 11 -10.37 10.78 -0.89
N MET A 12 -9.90 9.54 -1.09
CA MET A 12 -8.57 9.12 -0.66
C MET A 12 -7.46 9.87 -1.40
N LEU A 13 -7.56 9.99 -2.72
CA LEU A 13 -6.58 10.68 -3.55
C LEU A 13 -6.43 12.17 -3.16
N ASP A 14 -7.55 12.82 -2.87
CA ASP A 14 -7.63 14.23 -2.48
C ASP A 14 -7.18 14.47 -1.03
N GLY A 15 -6.99 13.39 -0.26
CA GLY A 15 -6.43 13.44 1.09
C GLY A 15 -7.43 13.65 2.22
N GLU A 16 -8.72 13.56 1.93
CA GLU A 16 -9.78 13.64 2.94
C GLU A 16 -9.68 12.51 3.98
N GLN A 17 -9.08 11.39 3.59
CA GLN A 17 -8.88 10.22 4.46
C GLN A 17 -7.48 10.16 5.10
N GLY A 18 -6.76 11.28 5.07
CA GLY A 18 -5.45 11.43 5.68
C GLY A 18 -4.27 11.21 4.73
N PRO A 19 -3.07 11.65 5.14
CA PRO A 19 -1.92 11.74 4.26
C PRO A 19 -1.37 10.37 3.82
N ALA A 20 -1.43 9.35 4.68
CA ALA A 20 -1.02 8.00 4.32
C ALA A 20 -1.92 7.39 3.22
N ALA A 21 -3.24 7.57 3.32
CA ALA A 21 -4.19 7.09 2.31
C ALA A 21 -3.97 7.80 0.97
N ALA A 22 -3.75 9.12 0.98
CA ALA A 22 -3.42 9.87 -0.24
C ALA A 22 -2.11 9.41 -0.89
N ALA A 23 -1.07 9.17 -0.09
CA ALA A 23 0.20 8.67 -0.60
C ALA A 23 0.06 7.29 -1.24
N ALA A 24 -0.64 6.36 -0.58
CA ALA A 24 -0.93 5.03 -1.13
C ALA A 24 -1.78 5.11 -2.42
N MET A 25 -2.79 5.97 -2.44
CA MET A 25 -3.67 6.14 -3.60
C MET A 25 -2.92 6.72 -4.81
N LYS A 26 -1.97 7.65 -4.61
CA LYS A 26 -1.10 8.15 -5.68
C LYS A 26 -0.29 7.03 -6.34
N ILE A 27 0.22 6.08 -5.55
CA ILE A 27 0.93 4.90 -6.05
C ILE A 27 -0.02 4.02 -6.88
N LEU A 28 -1.23 3.75 -6.37
CA LEU A 28 -2.23 2.94 -7.07
C LEU A 28 -2.65 3.57 -8.40
N VAL A 29 -2.87 4.89 -8.45
CA VAL A 29 -3.21 5.62 -9.69
C VAL A 29 -2.06 5.55 -10.69
N ALA A 30 -0.82 5.81 -10.26
CA ALA A 30 0.35 5.75 -11.13
C ALA A 30 0.53 4.35 -11.72
N PHE A 31 0.43 3.30 -10.90
CA PHE A 31 0.52 1.92 -11.33
C PHE A 31 -0.61 1.54 -12.29
N SER A 32 -1.85 1.88 -11.94
CA SER A 32 -3.04 1.62 -12.77
C SER A 32 -2.91 2.23 -14.16
N ASN A 33 -2.43 3.48 -14.25
CA ASN A 33 -2.18 4.14 -15.52
C ASN A 33 -1.07 3.43 -16.33
N ALA A 34 0.00 3.00 -15.67
CA ALA A 34 1.11 2.30 -16.32
C ALA A 34 0.68 0.95 -16.91
N VAL A 35 -0.23 0.23 -16.24
CA VAL A 35 -0.75 -1.07 -16.73
C VAL A 35 -2.00 -0.94 -17.60
N GLY A 36 -2.50 0.26 -17.84
CA GLY A 36 -3.72 0.50 -18.62
C GLY A 36 -5.01 0.02 -17.95
N ALA A 37 -5.03 -0.04 -16.62
CA ALA A 37 -6.23 -0.38 -15.86
C ALA A 37 -7.31 0.71 -16.02
N ARG A 38 -8.57 0.29 -16.14
CA ARG A 38 -9.71 1.19 -16.32
C ARG A 38 -10.42 1.55 -15.01
N LYS A 39 -10.33 0.69 -14.00
CA LYS A 39 -10.97 0.87 -12.69
C LYS A 39 -10.22 0.08 -11.62
N LEU A 40 -10.39 0.48 -10.37
CA LEU A 40 -10.00 -0.31 -9.21
C LEU A 40 -11.13 -1.28 -8.83
N LEU A 41 -10.77 -2.33 -8.10
CA LEU A 41 -11.71 -3.31 -7.54
C LEU A 41 -11.54 -3.32 -6.02
N ASP A 42 -12.67 -3.26 -5.31
CA ASP A 42 -12.67 -3.41 -3.86
C ASP A 42 -12.32 -4.84 -3.47
N ILE A 43 -11.48 -4.95 -2.45
CA ILE A 43 -11.10 -6.24 -1.83
C ILE A 43 -11.71 -6.33 -0.44
N ALA A 44 -11.99 -7.55 0.03
CA ALA A 44 -12.48 -7.80 1.38
C ALA A 44 -11.36 -8.20 2.36
N GLY A 45 -10.15 -8.46 1.88
CA GLY A 45 -9.01 -8.89 2.67
C GLY A 45 -7.73 -8.93 1.84
N ALA A 46 -6.58 -8.88 2.52
CA ALA A 46 -5.27 -8.94 1.89
C ALA A 46 -4.34 -9.90 2.64
N HIS A 47 -3.51 -10.62 1.89
CA HIS A 47 -2.33 -11.28 2.41
C HIS A 47 -1.12 -10.61 1.78
N ILE A 48 -0.26 -10.01 2.60
CA ILE A 48 0.96 -9.37 2.11
C ILE A 48 2.09 -10.36 2.22
N ASP A 49 2.64 -10.75 1.07
CA ASP A 49 3.84 -11.57 0.95
C ASP A 49 5.07 -10.67 0.73
N GLY A 50 6.23 -11.14 1.16
CA GLY A 50 7.48 -10.38 1.04
C GLY A 50 7.61 -9.21 2.02
N CYS A 51 6.96 -9.26 3.18
CA CYS A 51 7.18 -8.31 4.29
C CYS A 51 8.53 -8.55 4.98
N LEU A 52 9.61 -8.42 4.23
CA LEU A 52 10.98 -8.60 4.66
C LEU A 52 11.71 -7.27 4.63
N TYR A 53 12.78 -7.17 5.43
CA TYR A 53 13.68 -6.03 5.36
C TYR A 53 14.49 -6.09 4.05
N HIS A 54 14.25 -5.13 3.17
CA HIS A 54 14.95 -4.99 1.88
C HIS A 54 15.88 -3.76 1.85
N GLY A 55 16.35 -3.32 3.02
CA GLY A 55 17.19 -2.12 3.16
C GLY A 55 16.41 -0.88 3.59
N GLN A 56 17.14 0.23 3.83
CA GLN A 56 16.61 1.46 4.41
C GLN A 56 15.39 2.01 3.66
N ALA A 57 15.39 1.97 2.32
CA ALA A 57 14.26 2.47 1.53
C ALA A 57 12.94 1.75 1.83
N SER A 58 12.99 0.45 2.17
CA SER A 58 11.78 -0.30 2.56
C SER A 58 11.26 0.13 3.93
N LEU A 59 12.14 0.52 4.86
CA LEU A 59 11.76 1.07 6.15
C LEU A 59 11.19 2.48 5.97
N ASP A 60 11.89 3.36 5.24
CA ASP A 60 11.46 4.75 4.99
C ASP A 60 10.05 4.79 4.40
N PHE A 61 9.75 3.86 3.48
CA PHE A 61 8.42 3.72 2.89
C PHE A 61 7.35 3.41 3.95
N VAL A 62 7.58 2.42 4.81
CA VAL A 62 6.62 2.01 5.85
C VAL A 62 6.51 3.07 6.95
N GLU A 63 7.64 3.62 7.40
CA GLU A 63 7.70 4.69 8.41
C GLU A 63 6.93 5.92 7.94
N ARG A 64 7.09 6.34 6.68
CA ARG A 64 6.32 7.45 6.12
C ARG A 64 4.82 7.21 6.12
N LEU A 65 4.37 5.98 5.89
CA LEU A 65 2.96 5.63 6.00
C LEU A 65 2.49 5.67 7.46
N VAL A 66 3.30 5.20 8.41
CA VAL A 66 2.99 5.22 9.85
C VAL A 66 2.93 6.65 10.39
N GLU A 67 3.90 7.49 10.08
CA GLU A 67 3.93 8.92 10.44
C GLU A 67 2.71 9.67 9.89
N GLY A 68 2.23 9.28 8.70
CA GLY A 68 1.00 9.78 8.10
C GLY A 68 -0.30 9.24 8.72
N GLY A 69 -0.22 8.49 9.83
CA GLY A 69 -1.39 7.91 10.49
C GLY A 69 -1.96 6.66 9.80
N GLY A 70 -1.16 5.99 8.96
CA GLY A 70 -1.59 4.85 8.15
C GLY A 70 -2.11 3.67 8.95
N ARG A 71 -3.18 3.05 8.42
CA ARG A 71 -3.79 1.81 8.91
C ARG A 71 -4.22 0.95 7.74
N VAL A 72 -4.20 -0.37 7.92
CA VAL A 72 -4.82 -1.29 6.97
C VAL A 72 -6.34 -1.12 6.98
N ARG A 73 -6.96 -1.13 5.81
CA ARG A 73 -8.41 -0.88 5.63
C ARG A 73 -9.26 -2.14 5.63
N VAL A 74 -8.65 -3.28 5.35
CA VAL A 74 -9.29 -4.59 5.32
C VAL A 74 -8.52 -5.51 6.27
N PRO A 75 -9.11 -6.63 6.72
CA PRO A 75 -8.36 -7.67 7.40
C PRO A 75 -7.12 -8.06 6.59
N THR A 76 -5.95 -7.81 7.16
CA THR A 76 -4.66 -8.03 6.50
C THR A 76 -3.83 -9.01 7.30
N THR A 77 -3.31 -10.02 6.61
CA THR A 77 -2.32 -10.98 7.15
C THR A 77 -0.98 -10.78 6.47
N LEU A 78 0.09 -11.24 7.10
CA LEU A 78 1.45 -11.21 6.55
C LEU A 78 1.94 -12.64 6.33
N ASN A 79 2.85 -12.85 5.39
CA ASN A 79 3.63 -14.08 5.33
C ASN A 79 4.55 -14.21 6.56
N VAL A 80 4.99 -15.43 6.88
CA VAL A 80 5.94 -15.66 7.98
C VAL A 80 7.33 -15.14 7.56
N GLY A 81 7.74 -14.00 8.10
CA GLY A 81 9.12 -13.52 8.00
C GLY A 81 10.04 -14.34 8.90
N SER A 82 10.53 -15.49 8.42
CA SER A 82 11.57 -16.24 9.12
C SER A 82 12.92 -15.59 8.80
N PHE A 83 13.53 -14.91 9.78
CA PHE A 83 14.93 -14.49 9.69
C PHE A 83 15.64 -14.93 10.97
N ASP A 84 16.59 -15.87 10.83
CA ASP A 84 17.55 -16.16 11.89
C ASP A 84 18.68 -15.12 11.79
N LEU A 85 18.68 -14.14 12.70
CA LEU A 85 19.72 -13.12 12.77
C LEU A 85 21.03 -13.63 13.42
N ILE A 86 21.02 -14.84 13.99
CA ILE A 86 22.15 -15.47 14.69
C ILE A 86 22.88 -16.46 13.78
N HIS A 87 22.14 -17.20 12.96
CA HIS A 87 22.68 -18.05 11.89
C HIS A 87 22.02 -17.74 10.54
N PRO A 88 22.33 -16.58 9.93
CA PRO A 88 22.12 -16.42 8.51
C PRO A 88 23.05 -17.42 7.81
N GLY A 89 22.52 -18.30 6.95
CA GLY A 89 23.34 -19.25 6.21
C GLY A 89 24.47 -18.60 5.42
#